data_AF-A0AAN7JFY9-F1
#
_entry.id   AF-A0AAN7JFY9-F1
#
_cell.length_a   1.000
_cell.length_b   1.000
_cell.length_c   1.000
_cell.angle_alpha   90.00
_cell.angle_beta   90.00
_cell.angle_gamma   90.00
#
_symmetry.space_group_name_H-M   'P 1'
#
loop_
_entity.id
_entity.type
_entity.pdbx_description
1 polymer ?
#
loop_
_entity_poly.entity_id
_entity_poly.type
_entity_poly.pdbx_seq_one_letter_code
_entity_poly.pdbx_strand_id
1 'polypeptide(L)'
;MNNEEQVELSFVRMWDFSLEGKHVPLNIDKRFIVLRGSSGFYSYAIYEHLPEWPPFEIGETRITFKLRKDKFQYMAIADDKQRKMPLPDDRMQGRCQPLAYPEAVLLVNPVDPELKGEVDDKYQYSLPNKDICVHGWMSFNPPVGFWQITPSNEFRSGGPLKQNLTSHVGPTTLAMFLSGHYAGKDLVPKFGPGEAWKKVFGPVLIYVNSASDADPGLLWEDAKMQMMTEVENWPYSFPASEDFYKSHQRGNVSGRLLLHDRYVNYSYIPAEGAYIGLAPPGDVGSWQRECKGYQFWTQSDEQGMFCIKNIRPGDYNLYAWVPGFIGDYHNDSIIAISPGAFLEMGDLVFEPPRDGPTLWEIGIPDRSAAEFYVPDPNPLHINRLYVNHPERRKEDNTHHGTTWQIKFNLDHLDRSNAYKLRVAIASATLAELQCEHPRDYAGGRGKHPVPDSTEVQRPLSRDHV
;
A
#
# COMPACT_ATOMS: atom_id res chain seq x y z
N MET A 1 -14.75 17.35 23.37
CA MET A 1 -14.73 16.79 24.74
C MET A 1 -13.58 17.45 25.48
N ASN A 2 -13.75 17.83 26.75
CA ASN A 2 -12.68 18.44 27.54
C ASN A 2 -12.77 17.94 28.97
N ASN A 3 -11.71 17.29 29.45
CA ASN A 3 -11.52 16.89 30.85
C ASN A 3 -10.03 17.07 31.22
N GLU A 4 -9.66 16.76 32.46
CA GLU A 4 -8.28 16.96 32.95
C GLU A 4 -7.23 16.14 32.19
N GLU A 5 -7.63 15.03 31.57
CA GLU A 5 -6.73 14.10 30.89
C GLU A 5 -6.74 14.25 29.36
N GLN A 6 -7.72 14.97 28.79
CA GLN A 6 -7.92 15.06 27.35
C GLN A 6 -8.63 16.34 26.90
N VAL A 7 -8.15 16.90 25.79
CA VAL A 7 -8.86 17.88 24.97
C VAL A 7 -9.10 17.28 23.58
N GLU A 8 -10.35 17.29 23.11
CA GLU A 8 -10.72 16.98 21.73
C GLU A 8 -11.45 18.15 21.08
N LEU A 9 -10.89 18.62 19.96
CA LEU A 9 -11.43 19.68 19.09
C LEU A 9 -12.02 19.06 17.82
N SER A 10 -13.17 19.58 17.39
CA SER A 10 -13.85 19.21 16.14
C SER A 10 -14.06 20.46 15.28
N PHE A 11 -13.72 20.33 14.00
CA PHE A 11 -13.86 21.36 12.98
C PHE A 11 -14.73 20.81 11.85
N VAL A 12 -16.02 21.14 11.91
CA VAL A 12 -17.03 20.65 10.97
C VAL A 12 -17.22 21.64 9.84
N ARG A 13 -17.18 21.13 8.61
CA ARG A 13 -17.65 21.82 7.40
C ARG A 13 -18.81 21.03 6.84
N MET A 14 -20.00 21.58 6.95
CA MET A 14 -21.19 21.03 6.30
C MET A 14 -21.19 21.36 4.81
N TRP A 15 -21.87 20.55 4.01
CA TRP A 15 -22.12 20.84 2.59
C TRP A 15 -23.62 21.03 2.33
N ASP A 16 -23.94 21.94 1.41
CA ASP A 16 -25.27 22.11 0.85
C ASP A 16 -25.16 22.56 -0.62
N PHE A 17 -26.28 22.60 -1.34
CA PHE A 17 -26.33 22.95 -2.77
C PHE A 17 -25.78 24.35 -3.10
N SER A 18 -25.66 25.27 -2.14
CA SER A 18 -25.05 26.60 -2.39
C SER A 18 -23.53 26.55 -2.60
N LEU A 19 -22.92 25.41 -2.23
CA LEU A 19 -21.49 25.13 -2.33
C LEU A 19 -21.14 24.25 -3.54
N GLU A 20 -22.13 23.90 -4.38
CA GLU A 20 -21.91 23.13 -5.60
C GLU A 20 -20.89 23.84 -6.51
N GLY A 21 -19.97 23.05 -7.08
CA GLY A 21 -18.85 23.54 -7.89
C GLY A 21 -17.74 24.27 -7.11
N LYS A 22 -17.94 24.59 -5.83
CA LYS A 22 -16.93 25.27 -4.98
C LYS A 22 -16.24 24.30 -4.02
N HIS A 23 -16.99 23.36 -3.48
CA HIS A 23 -16.50 22.35 -2.56
C HIS A 23 -17.02 20.97 -2.92
N VAL A 24 -16.20 19.96 -2.64
CA VAL A 24 -16.58 18.55 -2.71
C VAL A 24 -17.85 18.33 -1.86
N PRO A 25 -18.86 17.57 -2.36
CA PRO A 25 -20.12 17.32 -1.68
C PRO A 25 -19.94 16.39 -0.48
N LEU A 26 -19.24 16.87 0.55
CA LEU A 26 -18.96 16.13 1.76
C LEU A 26 -19.11 17.02 2.98
N ASN A 27 -19.85 16.51 3.96
CA ASN A 27 -19.64 16.87 5.35
C ASN A 27 -18.25 16.38 5.74
N ILE A 28 -17.44 17.28 6.28
CA ILE A 28 -16.09 16.97 6.74
C ILE A 28 -15.95 17.42 8.19
N ASP A 29 -15.77 16.48 9.10
CA ASP A 29 -15.42 16.74 10.49
C ASP A 29 -13.95 16.37 10.73
N LYS A 30 -13.09 17.38 10.90
CA LYS A 30 -11.67 17.18 11.23
C LYS A 30 -11.50 17.29 12.73
N ARG A 31 -10.83 16.31 13.32
CA ARG A 31 -10.68 16.23 14.78
C ARG A 31 -9.23 16.14 15.21
N PHE A 32 -8.96 16.75 16.35
CA PHE A 32 -7.64 16.79 16.98
C PHE A 32 -7.78 16.46 18.45
N ILE A 33 -6.95 15.55 18.95
CA ILE A 33 -6.97 15.12 20.35
C ILE A 33 -5.59 15.32 20.94
N VAL A 34 -5.53 15.99 22.09
CA VAL A 34 -4.33 16.11 22.92
C VAL A 34 -4.61 15.41 24.23
N LEU A 35 -3.70 14.51 24.64
CA LEU A 35 -3.78 13.81 25.91
C LEU A 35 -2.78 14.40 26.90
N ARG A 36 -3.13 14.39 28.18
CA ARG A 36 -2.22 14.79 29.24
C ARG A 36 -1.02 13.85 29.27
N GLY A 37 0.19 14.43 29.29
CA GLY A 37 1.43 13.66 29.34
C GLY A 37 1.89 13.05 28.01
N SER A 38 1.15 13.22 26.91
CA SER A 38 1.60 12.75 25.59
C SER A 38 2.48 13.77 24.88
N SER A 39 3.57 13.31 24.25
CA SER A 39 4.47 14.14 23.43
C SER A 39 3.97 14.23 21.98
N GLY A 40 2.76 14.74 21.79
CA GLY A 40 2.14 14.78 20.47
C GLY A 40 0.64 15.07 20.52
N PHE A 41 -0.01 14.87 19.37
CA PHE A 41 -1.47 14.95 19.26
C PHE A 41 -1.98 13.99 18.20
N TYR A 42 -3.19 13.48 18.39
CA TYR A 42 -3.85 12.60 17.44
C TYR A 42 -4.72 13.42 16.50
N SER A 43 -4.88 12.95 15.26
CA SER A 43 -5.83 13.50 14.33
C SER A 43 -6.57 12.43 13.55
N TYR A 44 -7.86 12.67 13.35
CA TYR A 44 -8.74 11.80 12.57
C TYR A 44 -9.78 12.66 11.87
N ALA A 45 -10.44 12.10 10.85
CA ALA A 45 -11.49 12.81 10.13
C ALA A 45 -12.66 11.89 9.82
N ILE A 46 -13.87 12.46 9.80
CA ILE A 46 -15.11 11.78 9.45
C ILE A 46 -15.66 12.47 8.21
N TYR A 47 -15.79 11.72 7.12
CA TYR A 47 -16.40 12.20 5.88
C TYR A 47 -17.76 11.55 5.72
N GLU A 48 -18.74 12.33 5.27
CA GLU A 48 -20.11 11.87 5.02
C GLU A 48 -20.65 12.51 3.74
N HIS A 49 -21.17 11.66 2.84
CA HIS A 49 -21.90 12.01 1.63
C HIS A 49 -23.35 11.55 1.80
N LEU A 50 -24.30 12.47 1.60
CA LEU A 50 -25.73 12.18 1.67
C LEU A 50 -26.27 11.77 0.29
N PRO A 51 -27.27 10.88 0.21
CA PRO A 51 -27.74 10.31 -1.06
C PRO A 51 -28.31 11.36 -2.03
N GLU A 52 -28.83 12.47 -1.53
CA GLU A 52 -29.38 13.57 -2.34
C GLU A 52 -28.31 14.45 -3.00
N TRP A 53 -27.03 14.27 -2.67
CA TRP A 53 -25.94 15.12 -3.16
C TRP A 53 -25.38 14.67 -4.51
N PRO A 54 -24.76 15.59 -5.27
CA PRO A 54 -24.26 15.29 -6.60
C PRO A 54 -23.12 14.26 -6.58
N PRO A 55 -22.98 13.45 -7.64
CA PRO A 55 -21.91 12.48 -7.76
C PRO A 55 -20.54 13.17 -7.78
N PHE A 56 -19.53 12.50 -7.23
CA PHE A 56 -18.16 13.01 -7.17
C PHE A 56 -17.14 11.88 -7.02
N GLU A 57 -15.85 12.22 -7.11
CA GLU A 57 -14.75 11.30 -6.85
C GLU A 57 -13.73 11.89 -5.87
N ILE A 58 -13.07 11.03 -5.09
CA ILE A 58 -12.00 11.42 -4.15
C ILE A 58 -10.67 10.96 -4.73
N GLY A 59 -10.00 11.83 -5.51
CA GLY A 59 -8.70 11.51 -6.09
C GLY A 59 -7.60 11.27 -5.04
N GLU A 60 -7.59 12.10 -3.98
CA GLU A 60 -6.73 11.92 -2.81
C GLU A 60 -7.36 12.53 -1.55
N THR A 61 -7.06 11.96 -0.39
CA THR A 61 -7.22 12.64 0.90
C THR A 61 -6.12 12.24 1.88
N ARG A 62 -5.63 13.23 2.63
CA ARG A 62 -4.47 13.10 3.52
C ARG A 62 -4.41 14.24 4.54
N ILE A 63 -3.60 14.03 5.57
CA ILE A 63 -3.09 15.12 6.41
C ILE A 63 -1.68 15.46 5.92
N THR A 64 -1.35 16.75 5.84
CA THR A 64 -0.03 17.21 5.36
C THR A 64 0.55 18.21 6.34
N PHE A 65 1.77 17.93 6.81
CA PHE A 65 2.58 18.87 7.58
C PHE A 65 3.76 19.34 6.73
N LYS A 66 3.93 20.66 6.64
CA LYS A 66 5.11 21.30 6.06
C LYS A 66 5.92 21.91 7.18
N LEU A 67 7.04 21.29 7.51
CA LEU A 67 7.88 21.73 8.62
C LEU A 67 8.83 22.85 8.18
N ARG A 68 9.50 23.43 9.17
CA ARG A 68 10.50 24.48 8.96
C ARG A 68 11.73 23.92 8.24
N LYS A 69 11.94 24.34 6.99
CA LYS A 69 13.10 23.94 6.17
C LYS A 69 14.47 24.31 6.77
N ASP A 70 14.51 25.34 7.62
CA ASP A 70 15.72 25.75 8.32
C ASP A 70 16.06 24.86 9.54
N LYS A 71 15.14 23.96 9.92
CA LYS A 71 15.28 23.06 11.07
C LYS A 71 15.33 21.60 10.64
N PHE A 72 14.33 21.16 9.89
CA PHE A 72 14.13 19.75 9.55
C PHE A 72 14.79 19.44 8.20
N GLN A 73 15.94 18.80 8.25
CA GLN A 73 16.78 18.55 7.07
C GLN A 73 17.09 17.06 6.83
N TYR A 74 16.78 16.21 7.81
CA TYR A 74 17.02 14.78 7.75
C TYR A 74 15.70 14.04 7.83
N MET A 75 15.47 13.12 6.90
CA MET A 75 14.24 12.35 6.78
C MET A 75 14.53 10.89 7.10
N ALA A 76 13.59 10.23 7.78
CA ALA A 76 13.59 8.79 7.99
C ALA A 76 12.20 8.23 7.67
N ILE A 77 12.17 7.21 6.80
CA ILE A 77 10.93 6.51 6.41
C ILE A 77 11.02 5.01 6.68
N ALA A 78 12.23 4.46 6.80
CA ALA A 78 12.52 3.09 7.19
C ALA A 78 13.95 3.02 7.77
N ASP A 79 14.31 1.91 8.41
CA ASP A 79 15.67 1.70 8.95
C ASP A 79 16.76 1.86 7.87
N ASP A 80 16.48 1.38 6.66
CA ASP A 80 17.36 1.43 5.49
C ASP A 80 17.10 2.63 4.56
N LYS A 81 16.12 3.49 4.87
CA LYS A 81 15.74 4.65 4.06
C LYS A 81 15.73 5.93 4.90
N GLN A 82 16.92 6.40 5.22
CA GLN A 82 17.13 7.66 5.92
C GLN A 82 18.24 8.48 5.25
N ARG A 83 18.05 9.80 5.18
CA ARG A 83 19.06 10.70 4.59
C ARG A 83 18.83 12.15 4.93
N LYS A 84 19.89 12.94 4.74
CA LYS A 84 19.75 14.37 4.50
C LYS A 84 19.04 14.59 3.17
N MET A 85 18.02 15.44 3.19
CA MET A 85 17.18 15.73 2.04
C MET A 85 17.56 17.07 1.41
N PRO A 86 17.36 17.24 0.09
CA PRO A 86 17.45 18.55 -0.54
C PRO A 86 16.48 19.55 0.09
N LEU A 87 16.83 20.83 0.02
CA LEU A 87 15.91 21.89 0.42
C LEU A 87 14.88 22.13 -0.70
N PRO A 88 13.67 22.62 -0.39
CA PRO A 88 12.72 23.01 -1.43
C PRO A 88 13.29 24.11 -2.35
N ASP A 89 14.22 24.94 -1.87
CA ASP A 89 14.93 25.93 -2.70
C ASP A 89 15.80 25.27 -3.78
N ASP A 90 16.33 24.07 -3.53
CA ASP A 90 17.17 23.35 -4.49
C ASP A 90 16.39 22.85 -5.71
N ARG A 91 15.05 22.85 -5.61
CA ARG A 91 14.13 22.55 -6.72
C ARG A 91 13.70 23.80 -7.51
N MET A 92 14.26 24.97 -7.22
CA MET A 92 13.97 26.22 -7.93
C MET A 92 14.84 26.38 -9.19
N GLN A 93 14.40 27.24 -10.11
CA GLN A 93 15.10 27.56 -11.34
C GLN A 93 16.57 27.96 -11.08
N GLY A 94 17.49 27.38 -11.84
CA GLY A 94 18.95 27.62 -11.70
C GLY A 94 19.64 26.73 -10.66
N ARG A 95 18.89 25.95 -9.87
CA ARG A 95 19.43 24.99 -8.89
C ARG A 95 19.14 23.54 -9.25
N CYS A 96 18.07 23.30 -10.01
CA CYS A 96 17.77 22.00 -10.59
C CYS A 96 17.44 22.08 -12.10
N GLN A 97 17.42 20.90 -12.71
CA GLN A 97 16.89 20.67 -14.06
C GLN A 97 15.68 19.71 -13.96
N PRO A 98 14.49 20.12 -14.40
CA PRO A 98 13.37 19.19 -14.54
C PRO A 98 13.71 18.03 -15.48
N LEU A 99 13.29 16.82 -15.12
CA LEU A 99 13.44 15.63 -15.94
C LEU A 99 12.16 15.36 -16.74
N ALA A 100 11.94 14.11 -17.17
CA ALA A 100 10.79 13.72 -17.98
C ALA A 100 9.43 13.99 -17.31
N TYR A 101 9.38 13.96 -15.96
CA TYR A 101 8.18 14.24 -15.17
C TYR A 101 8.41 15.42 -14.23
N PRO A 102 7.41 16.27 -13.98
CA PRO A 102 7.57 17.48 -13.17
C PRO A 102 7.91 17.18 -11.70
N GLU A 103 7.60 15.98 -11.21
CA GLU A 103 7.96 15.51 -9.87
C GLU A 103 9.45 15.17 -9.73
N ALA A 104 10.14 14.86 -10.82
CA ALA A 104 11.54 14.45 -10.82
C ALA A 104 12.46 15.56 -11.31
N VAL A 105 13.48 15.90 -10.50
CA VAL A 105 14.47 16.92 -10.87
C VAL A 105 15.88 16.42 -10.62
N LEU A 106 16.81 16.81 -11.48
CA LEU A 106 18.25 16.65 -11.26
C LEU A 106 18.78 17.88 -10.52
N LEU A 107 19.47 17.66 -9.39
CA LEU A 107 20.07 18.72 -8.59
C LEU A 107 21.39 19.17 -9.21
N VAL A 108 21.42 20.39 -9.76
CA VAL A 108 22.57 20.94 -10.51
C VAL A 108 23.46 21.82 -9.62
N ASN A 109 22.83 22.63 -8.77
CA ASN A 109 23.49 23.55 -7.85
C ASN A 109 22.77 23.59 -6.49
N PRO A 110 22.70 22.46 -5.76
CA PRO A 110 22.03 22.38 -4.45
C PRO A 110 22.78 23.13 -3.34
N VAL A 111 22.11 23.42 -2.22
CA VAL A 111 22.69 24.20 -1.10
C VAL A 111 23.76 23.35 -0.43
N ASP A 112 23.45 22.08 -0.29
CA ASP A 112 24.41 21.05 0.08
C ASP A 112 25.10 20.50 -1.19
N PRO A 113 26.39 20.78 -1.40
CA PRO A 113 27.13 20.30 -2.57
C PRO A 113 27.18 18.77 -2.68
N GLU A 114 27.00 18.03 -1.57
CA GLU A 114 27.00 16.56 -1.59
C GLU A 114 25.84 16.00 -2.41
N LEU A 115 24.71 16.72 -2.45
CA LEU A 115 23.51 16.31 -3.20
C LEU A 115 23.61 16.59 -4.70
N LYS A 116 24.69 17.23 -5.17
CA LYS A 116 24.85 17.59 -6.57
C LYS A 116 24.92 16.34 -7.45
N GLY A 117 24.19 16.38 -8.56
CA GLY A 117 24.08 15.30 -9.52
C GLY A 117 23.11 14.19 -9.09
N GLU A 118 22.38 14.36 -7.98
CA GLU A 118 21.32 13.44 -7.60
C GLU A 118 19.97 13.83 -8.19
N VAL A 119 19.14 12.82 -8.43
CA VAL A 119 17.72 12.97 -8.74
C VAL A 119 16.92 12.97 -7.45
N ASP A 120 16.03 13.95 -7.33
CA ASP A 120 15.02 14.02 -6.28
C ASP A 120 13.63 13.87 -6.89
N ASP A 121 12.93 12.82 -6.48
CA ASP A 121 11.56 12.49 -6.88
C ASP A 121 10.78 12.01 -5.65
N LYS A 122 9.64 12.66 -5.39
CA LYS A 122 8.78 12.35 -4.24
C LYS A 122 8.33 10.88 -4.22
N TYR A 123 8.17 10.25 -5.39
CA TYR A 123 7.68 8.86 -5.50
C TYR A 123 8.73 7.83 -5.09
N GLN A 124 10.00 8.21 -4.99
CA GLN A 124 11.04 7.33 -4.46
C GLN A 124 10.84 7.06 -2.97
N TYR A 125 10.17 7.96 -2.25
CA TYR A 125 9.91 7.87 -0.81
C TYR A 125 8.55 7.24 -0.46
N SER A 126 8.03 6.38 -1.35
CA SER A 126 6.85 5.57 -1.08
C SER A 126 7.19 4.26 -0.38
N LEU A 127 6.25 3.74 0.39
CA LEU A 127 6.28 2.41 0.98
C LEU A 127 4.91 1.73 0.81
N PRO A 128 4.83 0.39 0.84
CA PRO A 128 3.55 -0.30 0.82
C PRO A 128 2.80 -0.06 2.15
N ASN A 129 1.47 -0.09 2.12
CA ASN A 129 0.62 0.16 3.30
C ASN A 129 1.04 -0.63 4.54
N LYS A 130 1.42 -1.89 4.37
CA LYS A 130 1.86 -2.76 5.47
C LYS A 130 3.11 -2.23 6.21
N ASP A 131 3.94 -1.42 5.55
CA ASP A 131 5.21 -0.93 6.08
C ASP A 131 5.17 0.56 6.50
N ILE A 132 4.13 1.32 6.12
CA ILE A 132 3.97 2.72 6.55
C ILE A 132 3.34 2.77 7.96
N CYS A 133 4.18 2.52 8.97
CA CYS A 133 3.80 2.58 10.39
C CYS A 133 4.33 3.85 11.07
N VAL A 134 5.58 4.25 10.81
CA VAL A 134 6.19 5.48 11.33
C VAL A 134 7.15 6.07 10.30
N HIS A 135 7.08 7.39 10.09
CA HIS A 135 8.01 8.12 9.24
C HIS A 135 7.99 9.61 9.60
N GLY A 136 9.03 10.36 9.22
CA GLY A 136 9.11 11.75 9.63
C GLY A 136 10.42 12.45 9.32
N TRP A 137 10.70 13.47 10.12
CA TRP A 137 11.82 14.37 9.95
C TRP A 137 12.51 14.65 11.28
N MET A 138 13.82 14.87 11.21
CA MET A 138 14.65 15.28 12.32
C MET A 138 15.26 16.66 12.08
N SER A 139 15.36 17.41 13.17
CA SER A 139 16.20 18.58 13.32
C SER A 139 17.34 18.22 14.27
N PHE A 140 18.55 18.68 13.99
CA PHE A 140 19.71 18.51 14.88
C PHE A 140 20.01 19.76 15.72
N ASN A 141 19.28 20.86 15.49
CA ASN A 141 19.42 22.09 16.26
C ASN A 141 18.08 22.86 16.42
N PRO A 142 17.33 22.62 17.52
CA PRO A 142 17.61 21.62 18.56
C PRO A 142 17.41 20.18 18.04
N PRO A 143 18.00 19.17 18.69
CA PRO A 143 17.80 17.74 18.41
C PRO A 143 16.35 17.31 18.73
N VAL A 144 15.48 17.38 17.72
CA VAL A 144 14.05 17.05 17.84
C VAL A 144 13.57 16.28 16.62
N GLY A 145 12.64 15.34 16.83
CA GLY A 145 11.97 14.59 15.78
C GLY A 145 10.50 14.99 15.62
N PHE A 146 9.98 14.88 14.41
CA PHE A 146 8.56 15.05 14.08
C PHE A 146 8.12 13.85 13.25
N TRP A 147 7.16 13.08 13.77
CA TRP A 147 6.82 11.75 13.29
C TRP A 147 5.33 11.62 13.03
N GLN A 148 4.98 10.98 11.92
CA GLN A 148 3.64 10.49 11.63
C GLN A 148 3.60 9.01 11.99
N ILE A 149 2.74 8.64 12.95
CA ILE A 149 2.52 7.25 13.37
C ILE A 149 1.12 6.80 12.98
N THR A 150 1.03 5.69 12.24
CA THR A 150 -0.22 5.05 11.83
C THR A 150 -0.34 3.69 12.52
N PRO A 151 -1.15 3.54 13.59
CA PRO A 151 -1.25 2.28 14.34
C PRO A 151 -2.13 1.23 13.66
N SER A 152 -2.99 1.64 12.73
CA SER A 152 -3.93 0.75 12.04
C SER A 152 -4.12 1.19 10.60
N ASN A 153 -4.30 0.20 9.73
CA ASN A 153 -4.54 0.40 8.31
C ASN A 153 -6.03 0.32 7.92
N GLU A 154 -6.97 0.16 8.87
CA GLU A 154 -8.36 -0.19 8.58
C GLU A 154 -9.06 0.74 7.58
N PHE A 155 -8.64 2.01 7.57
CA PHE A 155 -9.21 3.06 6.75
C PHE A 155 -8.49 3.27 5.41
N ARG A 156 -7.34 2.62 5.18
CA ARG A 156 -6.58 2.73 3.92
C ARG A 156 -7.26 1.95 2.80
N SER A 157 -6.89 2.25 1.57
CA SER A 157 -7.35 1.56 0.34
C SER A 157 -6.31 0.59 -0.20
N GLY A 158 -6.75 -0.37 -1.02
CA GLY A 158 -5.94 -1.21 -1.91
C GLY A 158 -5.10 -2.30 -1.24
N GLY A 159 -5.50 -2.80 -0.08
CA GLY A 159 -4.79 -3.90 0.59
C GLY A 159 -3.40 -3.56 1.14
N PRO A 160 -2.66 -4.58 1.62
CA PRO A 160 -1.37 -4.42 2.28
C PRO A 160 -0.25 -3.93 1.35
N LEU A 161 -0.30 -4.27 0.05
CA LEU A 161 0.79 -3.99 -0.89
C LEU A 161 0.65 -2.66 -1.64
N LYS A 162 -0.48 -1.95 -1.52
CA LYS A 162 -0.63 -0.65 -2.17
C LYS A 162 0.41 0.33 -1.64
N GLN A 163 1.18 0.90 -2.57
CA GLN A 163 2.18 1.92 -2.31
C GLN A 163 1.53 3.28 -2.02
N ASN A 164 2.03 3.99 -1.01
CA ASN A 164 1.64 5.36 -0.72
C ASN A 164 2.86 6.21 -0.34
N LEU A 165 2.74 7.51 -0.57
CA LEU A 165 3.75 8.49 -0.19
C LEU A 165 3.88 8.59 1.33
N THR A 166 5.10 8.88 1.80
CA THR A 166 5.41 9.07 3.23
C THR A 166 5.85 10.51 3.49
N SER A 167 7.14 10.73 3.70
CA SER A 167 7.80 12.03 3.80
C SER A 167 8.58 12.33 2.51
N HIS A 168 8.70 13.61 2.13
CA HIS A 168 9.48 14.01 0.95
C HIS A 168 9.97 15.47 1.04
N VAL A 169 10.80 15.88 0.07
CA VAL A 169 11.39 17.23 -0.05
C VAL A 169 10.44 18.37 0.30
N GLY A 170 10.98 19.42 0.94
CA GLY A 170 10.18 20.54 1.46
C GLY A 170 9.63 20.27 2.86
N PRO A 171 10.51 19.82 3.77
CA PRO A 171 10.26 18.85 4.83
C PRO A 171 8.78 18.56 5.06
N THR A 172 8.24 17.74 4.17
CA THR A 172 6.82 17.41 4.11
C THR A 172 6.61 16.03 4.71
N THR A 173 5.62 15.91 5.59
CA THR A 173 5.16 14.64 6.17
C THR A 173 3.69 14.42 5.82
N LEU A 174 3.34 13.25 5.28
CA LEU A 174 1.98 12.93 4.84
C LEU A 174 1.40 11.78 5.65
N ALA A 175 0.18 11.94 6.17
CA ALA A 175 -0.65 10.81 6.56
C ALA A 175 -1.62 10.52 5.40
N MET A 176 -1.25 9.59 4.51
CA MET A 176 -2.06 9.23 3.35
C MET A 176 -3.24 8.33 3.75
N PHE A 177 -4.46 8.73 3.37
CA PHE A 177 -5.67 7.96 3.63
C PHE A 177 -6.20 7.30 2.35
N LEU A 178 -6.40 8.08 1.30
CA LEU A 178 -6.81 7.61 -0.04
C LEU A 178 -5.96 8.28 -1.11
N SER A 179 -5.69 7.53 -2.18
CA SER A 179 -4.99 8.04 -3.36
C SER A 179 -5.05 7.04 -4.51
N GLY A 180 -5.21 7.54 -5.74
CA GLY A 180 -5.02 6.77 -6.96
C GLY A 180 -3.56 6.46 -7.35
N HIS A 181 -2.56 6.88 -6.56
CA HIS A 181 -1.15 6.60 -6.88
C HIS A 181 -0.91 5.09 -7.04
N TYR A 182 -0.17 4.72 -8.10
CA TYR A 182 0.23 3.36 -8.47
C TYR A 182 -0.88 2.41 -8.94
N ALA A 183 -2.14 2.85 -8.95
CA ALA A 183 -3.29 2.03 -9.38
C ALA A 183 -4.29 2.78 -10.27
N GLY A 184 -4.08 4.07 -10.51
CA GLY A 184 -4.94 4.90 -11.34
C GLY A 184 -6.38 5.01 -10.80
N LYS A 185 -7.32 5.11 -11.74
CA LYS A 185 -8.76 5.35 -11.45
C LYS A 185 -9.46 4.19 -10.73
N ASP A 186 -8.83 3.03 -10.61
CA ASP A 186 -9.43 1.86 -9.96
C ASP A 186 -9.39 1.95 -8.44
N LEU A 187 -8.47 2.75 -7.88
CA LEU A 187 -8.40 3.07 -6.45
C LEU A 187 -8.83 4.50 -6.10
N VAL A 188 -9.56 5.14 -7.01
CA VAL A 188 -10.23 6.43 -6.76
C VAL A 188 -11.70 6.14 -6.41
N PRO A 189 -12.15 6.41 -5.16
CA PRO A 189 -13.55 6.26 -4.78
C PRO A 189 -14.44 7.19 -5.61
N LYS A 190 -15.49 6.60 -6.20
CA LYS A 190 -16.49 7.31 -7.02
C LYS A 190 -17.86 7.09 -6.43
N PHE A 191 -18.60 8.16 -6.16
CA PHE A 191 -19.92 8.11 -5.55
C PHE A 191 -20.97 8.49 -6.59
N GLY A 192 -21.91 7.58 -6.82
CA GLY A 192 -23.00 7.77 -7.79
C GLY A 192 -24.19 8.55 -7.20
N PRO A 193 -25.17 8.93 -8.05
CA PRO A 193 -26.43 9.48 -7.56
C PRO A 193 -27.12 8.53 -6.59
N GLY A 194 -27.60 9.05 -5.45
CA GLY A 194 -28.29 8.23 -4.44
C GLY A 194 -27.37 7.43 -3.51
N GLU A 195 -26.05 7.49 -3.67
CA GLU A 195 -25.11 6.71 -2.88
C GLU A 195 -24.77 7.41 -1.55
N ALA A 196 -25.33 6.95 -0.43
CA ALA A 196 -24.90 7.42 0.89
C ALA A 196 -23.55 6.78 1.26
N TRP A 197 -22.64 7.56 1.86
CA TRP A 197 -21.35 7.04 2.30
C TRP A 197 -20.85 7.78 3.53
N LYS A 198 -20.27 7.06 4.48
CA LYS A 198 -19.63 7.63 5.67
C LYS A 198 -18.39 6.85 6.05
N LYS A 199 -17.29 7.54 6.30
CA LYS A 199 -16.02 6.90 6.68
C LYS A 199 -15.21 7.75 7.66
N VAL A 200 -14.63 7.06 8.63
CA VAL A 200 -13.63 7.57 9.56
C VAL A 200 -12.23 7.19 9.08
N PHE A 201 -11.34 8.18 9.02
CA PHE A 201 -9.91 8.05 8.73
C PHE A 201 -9.07 8.35 9.96
N GLY A 202 -8.11 7.50 10.29
CA GLY A 202 -7.34 7.57 11.54
C GLY A 202 -8.09 6.98 12.74
N PRO A 203 -7.72 7.36 13.98
CA PRO A 203 -6.69 8.33 14.31
C PRO A 203 -5.26 7.93 13.92
N VAL A 204 -4.49 8.93 13.48
CA VAL A 204 -3.03 8.88 13.39
C VAL A 204 -2.43 9.76 14.47
N LEU A 205 -1.25 9.41 14.98
CA LEU A 205 -0.51 10.20 15.96
C LEU A 205 0.55 11.05 15.25
N ILE A 206 0.58 12.34 15.59
CA ILE A 206 1.71 13.23 15.31
C ILE A 206 2.56 13.29 16.56
N TYR A 207 3.68 12.58 16.55
CA TYR A 207 4.58 12.41 17.68
C TYR A 207 5.80 13.31 17.54
N VAL A 208 6.23 13.89 18.66
CA VAL A 208 7.38 14.78 18.73
C VAL A 208 8.24 14.34 19.91
N ASN A 209 9.53 14.12 19.66
CA ASN A 209 10.50 13.77 20.68
C ASN A 209 11.73 14.67 20.60
N SER A 210 12.57 14.59 21.64
CA SER A 210 13.82 15.34 21.73
C SER A 210 14.91 14.46 22.34
N ALA A 211 16.15 14.67 21.92
CA ALA A 211 17.31 13.98 22.48
C ALA A 211 18.26 14.98 23.16
N SER A 212 19.05 14.54 24.14
CA SER A 212 20.10 15.38 24.75
C SER A 212 21.28 15.59 23.81
N ASP A 213 21.55 14.61 22.94
CA ASP A 213 22.62 14.60 21.95
C ASP A 213 22.04 14.59 20.54
N ALA A 214 22.81 15.08 19.55
CA ALA A 214 22.38 15.15 18.15
C ALA A 214 22.51 13.82 17.39
N ASP A 215 22.52 12.67 18.09
CA ASP A 215 22.52 11.36 17.44
C ASP A 215 21.13 11.10 16.80
N PRO A 216 21.04 11.05 15.45
CA PRO A 216 19.78 10.79 14.75
C PRO A 216 19.14 9.46 15.16
N GLY A 217 19.95 8.46 15.53
CA GLY A 217 19.48 7.13 15.89
C GLY A 217 18.54 7.14 17.09
N LEU A 218 18.83 7.96 18.11
CA LEU A 218 18.01 8.03 19.32
C LEU A 218 16.58 8.54 19.05
N LEU A 219 16.44 9.55 18.18
CA LEU A 219 15.12 10.10 17.83
C LEU A 219 14.28 9.08 17.03
N TRP A 220 14.93 8.31 16.16
CA TRP A 220 14.26 7.29 15.34
C TRP A 220 13.84 6.07 16.16
N GLU A 221 14.74 5.52 16.98
CA GLU A 221 14.43 4.37 17.82
C GLU A 221 13.30 4.66 18.81
N ASP A 222 13.30 5.84 19.40
CA ASP A 222 12.20 6.29 20.27
C ASP A 222 10.86 6.42 19.53
N ALA A 223 10.88 6.95 18.30
CA ALA A 223 9.67 7.00 17.46
C ALA A 223 9.14 5.60 17.09
N LYS A 224 10.03 4.63 16.86
CA LYS A 224 9.64 3.22 16.65
C LYS A 224 9.04 2.60 17.92
N MET A 225 9.62 2.85 19.09
CA MET A 225 9.05 2.39 20.37
C MET A 225 7.66 2.99 20.64
N GLN A 226 7.49 4.29 20.36
CA GLN A 226 6.17 4.92 20.42
C GLN A 226 5.21 4.25 19.43
N MET A 227 5.62 4.00 18.19
CA MET A 227 4.78 3.33 17.18
C MET A 227 4.30 1.96 17.66
N MET A 228 5.16 1.14 18.26
CA MET A 228 4.77 -0.16 18.82
C MET A 228 3.74 0.00 19.93
N THR A 229 3.92 0.99 20.82
CA THR A 229 2.96 1.33 21.88
C THR A 229 1.59 1.73 21.29
N GLU A 230 1.57 2.50 20.21
CA GLU A 230 0.33 2.90 19.54
C GLU A 230 -0.39 1.72 18.87
N VAL A 231 0.36 0.79 18.28
CA VAL A 231 -0.20 -0.45 17.69
C VAL A 231 -0.82 -1.33 18.78
N GLU A 232 -0.16 -1.48 19.92
CA GLU A 232 -0.66 -2.27 21.07
C GLU A 232 -1.92 -1.65 21.70
N ASN A 233 -1.98 -0.32 21.77
CA ASN A 233 -3.13 0.41 22.33
C ASN A 233 -4.30 0.55 21.36
N TRP A 234 -4.16 0.14 20.10
CA TRP A 234 -5.24 0.22 19.13
C TRP A 234 -6.32 -0.86 19.39
N PRO A 235 -7.62 -0.52 19.32
CA PRO A 235 -8.21 0.79 19.05
C PRO A 235 -8.36 1.63 20.33
N TYR A 236 -8.15 2.93 20.18
CA TYR A 236 -8.19 3.87 21.29
C TYR A 236 -9.56 3.96 21.99
N SER A 237 -9.55 4.19 23.30
CA SER A 237 -10.76 4.41 24.10
C SER A 237 -11.20 5.88 24.17
N PHE A 238 -10.27 6.79 23.87
CA PHE A 238 -10.40 8.23 24.09
C PHE A 238 -11.13 9.04 23.00
N PRO A 239 -11.22 8.63 21.71
CA PRO A 239 -11.97 9.43 20.73
C PRO A 239 -13.43 9.57 21.13
N ALA A 240 -13.94 10.80 21.10
CA ALA A 240 -15.29 11.12 21.57
C ALA A 240 -16.39 10.91 20.51
N SER A 241 -16.04 10.78 19.23
CA SER A 241 -17.05 10.53 18.19
C SER A 241 -17.65 9.13 18.33
N GLU A 242 -18.97 9.03 18.21
CA GLU A 242 -19.68 7.75 18.11
C GLU A 242 -19.39 7.03 16.78
N ASP A 243 -18.97 7.77 15.75
CA ASP A 243 -18.55 7.17 14.47
C ASP A 243 -17.25 6.37 14.58
N PHE A 244 -16.46 6.62 15.64
CA PHE A 244 -15.27 5.86 15.96
C PHE A 244 -15.63 4.70 16.90
N TYR A 245 -15.52 3.48 16.39
CA TYR A 245 -15.83 2.27 17.16
C TYR A 245 -14.71 1.97 18.14
N LYS A 246 -15.06 1.83 19.41
CA LYS A 246 -14.15 1.43 20.50
C LYS A 246 -13.91 -0.08 20.49
N SER A 247 -12.93 -0.56 21.24
CA SER A 247 -12.55 -1.99 21.29
C SER A 247 -13.74 -2.92 21.58
N HIS A 248 -14.55 -2.63 22.60
CA HIS A 248 -15.73 -3.44 22.94
C HIS A 248 -16.85 -3.43 21.88
N GLN A 249 -16.80 -2.50 20.91
CA GLN A 249 -17.76 -2.41 19.81
C GLN A 249 -17.29 -3.17 18.56
N ARG A 250 -16.12 -3.83 18.63
CA ARG A 250 -15.48 -4.53 17.51
C ARG A 250 -15.45 -6.04 17.77
N GLY A 251 -15.26 -6.80 16.71
CA GLY A 251 -15.13 -8.26 16.77
C GLY A 251 -13.74 -8.75 16.34
N ASN A 252 -13.55 -10.06 16.41
CA ASN A 252 -12.33 -10.76 16.01
C ASN A 252 -12.67 -12.01 15.20
N VAL A 253 -11.79 -12.39 14.29
CA VAL A 253 -11.90 -13.62 13.50
C VAL A 253 -10.57 -14.38 13.59
N SER A 254 -10.64 -15.68 13.84
CA SER A 254 -9.50 -16.60 13.78
C SER A 254 -9.82 -17.83 12.95
N GLY A 255 -8.78 -18.52 12.52
CA GLY A 255 -8.88 -19.76 11.77
C GLY A 255 -7.51 -20.25 11.33
N ARG A 256 -7.51 -21.27 10.47
CA ARG A 256 -6.31 -21.81 9.83
C ARG A 256 -6.51 -21.89 8.33
N LEU A 257 -5.58 -21.32 7.57
CA LEU A 257 -5.56 -21.47 6.11
C LEU A 257 -4.61 -22.61 5.73
N LEU A 258 -5.13 -23.55 4.94
CA LEU A 258 -4.42 -24.69 4.40
C LEU A 258 -4.42 -24.60 2.88
N LEU A 259 -3.33 -25.03 2.25
CA LEU A 259 -3.20 -25.21 0.82
C LEU A 259 -3.49 -26.66 0.47
N HIS A 260 -4.25 -26.87 -0.60
CA HIS A 260 -4.43 -28.17 -1.23
C HIS A 260 -4.03 -28.07 -2.70
N ASP A 261 -2.75 -28.35 -2.96
CA ASP A 261 -2.17 -28.34 -4.29
C ASP A 261 -1.71 -29.77 -4.65
N ARG A 262 -2.62 -30.53 -5.27
CA ARG A 262 -2.41 -31.93 -5.64
C ARG A 262 -1.20 -32.19 -6.56
N TYR A 263 -0.66 -31.15 -7.19
CA TYR A 263 0.53 -31.26 -8.05
C TYR A 263 1.83 -31.04 -7.28
N VAL A 264 1.76 -30.51 -6.06
CA VAL A 264 2.89 -30.32 -5.14
C VAL A 264 2.86 -31.36 -4.03
N ASN A 265 1.71 -31.53 -3.37
CA ASN A 265 1.51 -32.49 -2.29
C ASN A 265 0.04 -32.95 -2.26
N TYR A 266 -0.18 -34.26 -2.10
CA TYR A 266 -1.54 -34.81 -1.94
C TYR A 266 -2.17 -34.50 -0.58
N SER A 267 -1.36 -34.13 0.42
CA SER A 267 -1.83 -33.71 1.74
C SER A 267 -1.96 -32.20 1.83
N TYR A 268 -2.79 -31.73 2.76
CA TYR A 268 -2.88 -30.31 3.10
C TYR A 268 -1.54 -29.77 3.63
N ILE A 269 -1.16 -28.58 3.15
CA ILE A 269 0.04 -27.86 3.58
C ILE A 269 -0.41 -26.61 4.35
N PRO A 270 0.16 -26.30 5.53
CA PRO A 270 -0.03 -24.99 6.16
C PRO A 270 0.28 -23.83 5.21
N ALA A 271 -0.62 -22.86 5.10
CA ALA A 271 -0.38 -21.66 4.29
C ALA A 271 0.47 -20.66 5.07
N GLU A 272 1.75 -20.96 5.30
CA GLU A 272 2.69 -20.09 6.03
C GLU A 272 2.86 -18.72 5.34
N GLY A 273 2.81 -17.64 6.13
CA GLY A 273 3.05 -16.28 5.63
C GLY A 273 1.97 -15.74 4.67
N ALA A 274 0.85 -16.45 4.54
CA ALA A 274 -0.28 -16.03 3.72
C ALA A 274 -0.84 -14.70 4.21
N TYR A 275 -1.11 -13.80 3.28
CA TYR A 275 -1.82 -12.57 3.59
C TYR A 275 -3.31 -12.87 3.60
N ILE A 276 -3.95 -12.66 4.74
CA ILE A 276 -5.36 -12.99 4.97
C ILE A 276 -6.06 -11.72 5.43
N GLY A 277 -7.22 -11.41 4.84
CA GLY A 277 -7.96 -10.22 5.22
C GLY A 277 -9.45 -10.27 5.02
N LEU A 278 -10.14 -9.39 5.73
CA LEU A 278 -11.56 -9.10 5.59
C LEU A 278 -11.73 -7.78 4.85
N ALA A 279 -12.60 -7.77 3.85
CA ALA A 279 -13.04 -6.58 3.14
C ALA A 279 -14.53 -6.75 2.78
N PRO A 280 -15.23 -5.71 2.32
CA PRO A 280 -16.62 -5.83 1.93
C PRO A 280 -16.84 -6.98 0.93
N PRO A 281 -18.05 -7.57 0.89
CA PRO A 281 -18.33 -8.67 -0.02
C PRO A 281 -18.11 -8.25 -1.47
N GLY A 282 -17.54 -9.17 -2.26
CA GLY A 282 -17.12 -8.89 -3.62
C GLY A 282 -16.45 -10.08 -4.29
N ASP A 283 -16.02 -9.87 -5.53
CA ASP A 283 -15.40 -10.90 -6.34
C ASP A 283 -14.02 -11.30 -5.80
N VAL A 284 -13.52 -12.46 -6.24
CA VAL A 284 -12.15 -12.93 -5.99
C VAL A 284 -11.12 -11.82 -6.26
N GLY A 285 -10.25 -11.56 -5.28
CA GLY A 285 -9.20 -10.54 -5.36
C GLY A 285 -9.69 -9.09 -5.22
N SER A 286 -10.99 -8.82 -5.06
CA SER A 286 -11.56 -7.47 -4.99
C SER A 286 -11.03 -6.63 -3.82
N TRP A 287 -10.60 -7.24 -2.72
CA TRP A 287 -10.00 -6.53 -1.58
C TRP A 287 -8.77 -5.69 -1.94
N GLN A 288 -8.03 -6.07 -3.00
CA GLN A 288 -6.89 -5.29 -3.50
C GLN A 288 -7.31 -4.00 -4.22
N ARG A 289 -8.59 -3.89 -4.58
CA ARG A 289 -9.21 -2.72 -5.22
C ARG A 289 -10.20 -2.01 -4.30
N GLU A 290 -10.34 -2.45 -3.06
CA GLU A 290 -11.23 -1.81 -2.08
C GLU A 290 -10.74 -0.39 -1.76
N CYS A 291 -11.63 0.59 -1.88
CA CYS A 291 -11.32 2.00 -1.66
C CYS A 291 -12.43 2.82 -0.94
N LYS A 292 -13.63 2.28 -0.78
CA LYS A 292 -14.78 2.93 -0.11
C LYS A 292 -15.01 2.40 1.30
N GLY A 293 -14.96 1.09 1.49
CA GLY A 293 -15.19 0.37 2.73
C GLY A 293 -13.93 0.24 3.60
N TYR A 294 -14.02 -0.58 4.65
CA TYR A 294 -12.92 -0.90 5.55
C TYR A 294 -12.31 -2.25 5.20
N GLN A 295 -11.02 -2.40 5.42
CA GLN A 295 -10.32 -3.66 5.23
C GLN A 295 -9.41 -3.96 6.42
N PHE A 296 -9.25 -5.24 6.75
CA PHE A 296 -8.46 -5.70 7.89
C PHE A 296 -7.62 -6.88 7.43
N TRP A 297 -6.34 -6.94 7.81
CA TRP A 297 -5.46 -7.99 7.34
C TRP A 297 -4.41 -8.38 8.36
N THR A 298 -3.92 -9.59 8.21
CA THR A 298 -2.85 -10.20 8.99
C THR A 298 -2.06 -11.16 8.10
N GLN A 299 -0.97 -11.70 8.64
CA GLN A 299 -0.29 -12.85 8.06
C GLN A 299 -0.51 -14.08 8.94
N SER A 300 -0.62 -15.24 8.31
CA SER A 300 -0.62 -16.52 9.02
C SER A 300 0.77 -16.91 9.51
N ASP A 301 0.81 -17.67 10.60
CA ASP A 301 2.05 -18.25 11.13
C ASP A 301 2.50 -19.51 10.36
N GLU A 302 3.58 -20.14 10.84
CA GLU A 302 4.16 -21.39 10.31
C GLU A 302 3.16 -22.56 10.25
N GLN A 303 2.06 -22.52 11.01
CA GLN A 303 1.00 -23.53 11.00
C GLN A 303 -0.21 -23.11 10.18
N GLY A 304 -0.14 -21.96 9.48
CA GLY A 304 -1.25 -21.40 8.71
C GLY A 304 -2.32 -20.76 9.59
N MET A 305 -2.10 -20.65 10.90
CA MET A 305 -3.07 -20.06 11.83
C MET A 305 -3.07 -18.54 11.67
N PHE A 306 -4.24 -17.92 11.78
CA PHE A 306 -4.37 -16.47 11.70
C PHE A 306 -5.38 -15.94 12.72
N CYS A 307 -5.21 -14.68 13.10
CA CYS A 307 -6.16 -13.92 13.90
C CYS A 307 -6.22 -12.47 13.42
N ILE A 308 -7.39 -12.03 12.97
CA ILE A 308 -7.69 -10.65 12.60
C ILE A 308 -8.48 -10.04 13.76
N LYS A 309 -7.90 -9.04 14.41
CA LYS A 309 -8.46 -8.41 15.62
C LYS A 309 -9.11 -7.06 15.32
N ASN A 310 -9.97 -6.61 16.23
CA ASN A 310 -10.52 -5.25 16.26
C ASN A 310 -11.31 -4.85 14.99
N ILE A 311 -12.02 -5.80 14.39
CA ILE A 311 -12.80 -5.63 13.17
C ILE A 311 -14.07 -4.84 13.46
N ARG A 312 -14.37 -3.84 12.62
CA ARG A 312 -15.63 -3.07 12.75
C ARG A 312 -16.83 -3.95 12.46
N PRO A 313 -17.96 -3.80 13.16
CA PRO A 313 -19.20 -4.47 12.81
C PRO A 313 -19.60 -4.22 11.34
N GLY A 314 -20.14 -5.25 10.71
CA GLY A 314 -20.47 -5.24 9.29
C GLY A 314 -20.34 -6.63 8.67
N ASP A 315 -20.69 -6.70 7.39
CA ASP A 315 -20.61 -7.92 6.59
C ASP A 315 -19.34 -7.89 5.74
N TYR A 316 -18.62 -9.02 5.72
CA TYR A 316 -17.33 -9.15 5.03
C TYR A 316 -17.23 -10.50 4.31
N ASN A 317 -16.39 -10.59 3.28
CA ASN A 317 -15.80 -11.86 2.86
C ASN A 317 -14.36 -11.94 3.36
N LEU A 318 -13.86 -13.17 3.53
CA LEU A 318 -12.45 -13.44 3.78
C LEU A 318 -11.73 -13.70 2.47
N TYR A 319 -10.64 -12.96 2.25
CA TYR A 319 -9.77 -13.06 1.10
C TYR A 319 -8.38 -13.48 1.58
N ALA A 320 -7.65 -14.20 0.74
CA ALA A 320 -6.24 -14.45 1.01
C ALA A 320 -5.42 -14.66 -0.26
N TRP A 321 -4.10 -14.57 -0.11
CA TRP A 321 -3.15 -15.11 -1.08
C TRP A 321 -1.92 -15.61 -0.34
N VAL A 322 -1.25 -16.60 -0.92
CA VAL A 322 -0.11 -17.26 -0.30
C VAL A 322 1.12 -17.04 -1.18
N PRO A 323 2.19 -16.39 -0.67
CA PRO A 323 3.45 -16.29 -1.41
C PRO A 323 3.90 -17.66 -1.92
N GLY A 324 4.30 -17.75 -3.19
CA GLY A 324 4.70 -19.01 -3.81
C GLY A 324 3.56 -19.84 -4.39
N PHE A 325 2.30 -19.39 -4.25
CA PHE A 325 1.15 -20.00 -4.91
C PHE A 325 0.37 -18.99 -5.75
N ILE A 326 -0.06 -19.44 -6.93
CA ILE A 326 -0.88 -18.65 -7.84
C ILE A 326 -2.31 -18.49 -7.31
N GLY A 327 -2.96 -17.39 -7.68
CA GLY A 327 -4.38 -17.14 -7.42
C GLY A 327 -4.68 -16.34 -6.15
N ASP A 328 -5.97 -16.12 -5.94
CA ASP A 328 -6.53 -15.45 -4.78
C ASP A 328 -7.57 -16.40 -4.16
N TYR A 329 -7.47 -16.62 -2.86
CA TYR A 329 -8.51 -17.28 -2.08
C TYR A 329 -9.63 -16.29 -1.78
N HIS A 330 -10.86 -16.78 -1.80
CA HIS A 330 -12.07 -16.07 -1.41
C HIS A 330 -13.02 -17.07 -0.75
N ASN A 331 -13.54 -16.69 0.42
CA ASN A 331 -14.60 -17.43 1.09
C ASN A 331 -15.96 -16.81 0.73
N ASP A 332 -16.79 -17.56 0.00
CA ASP A 332 -18.13 -17.15 -0.42
C ASP A 332 -19.08 -16.83 0.75
N SER A 333 -18.79 -17.37 1.93
CA SER A 333 -19.62 -17.13 3.12
C SER A 333 -19.48 -15.68 3.59
N ILE A 334 -20.62 -15.04 3.83
CA ILE A 334 -20.65 -13.72 4.48
C ILE A 334 -20.32 -13.91 5.96
N ILE A 335 -19.29 -13.19 6.40
CA ILE A 335 -18.84 -13.13 7.78
C ILE A 335 -19.46 -11.87 8.40
N ALA A 336 -20.54 -12.07 9.15
CA ALA A 336 -21.20 -10.99 9.88
C ALA A 336 -20.49 -10.73 11.22
N ILE A 337 -19.85 -9.58 11.34
CA ILE A 337 -19.16 -9.15 12.56
C ILE A 337 -20.12 -8.34 13.42
N SER A 338 -20.31 -8.78 14.65
CA SER A 338 -21.07 -8.07 15.69
C SER A 338 -20.14 -7.52 16.78
N PRO A 339 -20.56 -6.48 17.53
CA PRO A 339 -19.83 -5.98 18.70
C PRO A 339 -19.44 -7.10 19.68
N GLY A 340 -18.16 -7.17 20.05
CA GLY A 340 -17.64 -8.17 20.99
C GLY A 340 -17.56 -9.60 20.47
N ALA A 341 -17.90 -9.84 19.19
CA ALA A 341 -17.90 -11.18 18.63
C ALA A 341 -16.47 -11.75 18.49
N PHE A 342 -16.33 -13.04 18.75
CA PHE A 342 -15.14 -13.82 18.42
C PHE A 342 -15.58 -14.99 17.56
N LEU A 343 -15.16 -15.01 16.30
CA LEU A 343 -15.55 -16.03 15.34
C LEU A 343 -14.34 -16.93 15.04
N GLU A 344 -14.49 -18.22 15.32
CA GLU A 344 -13.53 -19.25 14.94
C GLU A 344 -14.00 -19.92 13.66
N MET A 345 -13.22 -19.80 12.58
CA MET A 345 -13.56 -20.34 11.27
C MET A 345 -13.07 -21.78 11.07
N GLY A 346 -12.21 -22.28 11.96
CA GLY A 346 -11.58 -23.59 11.80
C GLY A 346 -10.67 -23.63 10.57
N ASP A 347 -10.63 -24.78 9.91
CA ASP A 347 -9.80 -25.00 8.74
C ASP A 347 -10.47 -24.50 7.46
N LEU A 348 -9.78 -23.60 6.77
CA LEU A 348 -10.10 -23.10 5.44
C LEU A 348 -9.12 -23.70 4.44
N VAL A 349 -9.61 -24.13 3.28
CA VAL A 349 -8.77 -24.77 2.25
C VAL A 349 -8.73 -23.89 1.02
N PHE A 350 -7.53 -23.44 0.66
CA PHE A 350 -7.25 -22.81 -0.62
C PHE A 350 -6.72 -23.85 -1.61
N GLU A 351 -7.42 -23.99 -2.73
CA GLU A 351 -6.98 -24.77 -3.88
C GLU A 351 -6.43 -23.81 -4.96
N PRO A 352 -5.10 -23.71 -5.12
CA PRO A 352 -4.52 -22.88 -6.18
C PRO A 352 -5.06 -23.30 -7.56
N PRO A 353 -5.44 -22.36 -8.44
CA PRO A 353 -6.09 -22.67 -9.71
C PRO A 353 -5.08 -23.20 -10.73
N ARG A 354 -4.65 -24.45 -10.54
CA ARG A 354 -3.73 -25.19 -11.42
C ARG A 354 -4.49 -26.08 -12.39
N ASP A 355 -4.18 -25.92 -13.67
CA ASP A 355 -4.68 -26.77 -14.75
C ASP A 355 -3.90 -28.11 -14.85
N GLY A 356 -2.68 -28.16 -14.29
CA GLY A 356 -1.76 -29.28 -14.41
C GLY A 356 -0.49 -29.10 -13.58
N PRO A 357 0.44 -30.07 -13.62
CA PRO A 357 1.78 -29.91 -13.05
C PRO A 357 2.56 -28.79 -13.76
N THR A 358 3.38 -28.05 -13.03
CA THR A 358 4.28 -27.04 -13.63
C THR A 358 5.32 -27.72 -14.50
N LEU A 359 5.42 -27.29 -15.77
CA LEU A 359 6.49 -27.76 -16.67
C LEU A 359 7.78 -26.95 -16.49
N TRP A 360 7.64 -25.64 -16.31
CA TRP A 360 8.70 -24.70 -16.00
C TRP A 360 8.09 -23.46 -15.35
N GLU A 361 8.89 -22.75 -14.58
CA GLU A 361 8.51 -21.50 -13.92
C GLU A 361 9.70 -20.54 -13.94
N ILE A 362 9.43 -19.26 -14.15
CA ILE A 362 10.41 -18.20 -13.96
C ILE A 362 9.85 -17.30 -12.89
N GLY A 363 10.51 -17.33 -11.74
CA GLY A 363 10.15 -16.55 -10.57
C GLY A 363 9.23 -17.24 -9.58
N ILE A 364 8.87 -16.53 -8.51
CA ILE A 364 8.03 -16.97 -7.41
C ILE A 364 6.76 -16.11 -7.45
N PRO A 365 5.55 -16.69 -7.43
CA PRO A 365 4.31 -15.93 -7.37
C PRO A 365 4.08 -15.37 -5.96
N ASP A 366 4.88 -14.38 -5.57
CA ASP A 366 4.82 -13.68 -4.27
C ASP A 366 4.36 -12.22 -4.40
N ARG A 367 3.97 -11.80 -5.61
CA ARG A 367 3.57 -10.43 -5.99
C ARG A 367 4.70 -9.39 -5.88
N SER A 368 5.94 -9.85 -5.88
CA SER A 368 7.13 -9.03 -5.91
C SER A 368 7.91 -9.25 -7.21
N ALA A 369 8.67 -8.23 -7.60
CA ALA A 369 9.68 -8.37 -8.66
C ALA A 369 11.10 -8.50 -8.08
N ALA A 370 11.23 -8.65 -6.75
CA ALA A 370 12.51 -8.52 -6.05
C ALA A 370 13.54 -9.60 -6.41
N GLU A 371 13.11 -10.76 -6.89
CA GLU A 371 14.04 -11.81 -7.31
C GLU A 371 14.71 -11.53 -8.66
N PHE A 372 14.05 -10.72 -9.50
CA PHE A 372 14.47 -10.42 -10.85
C PHE A 372 15.60 -9.39 -10.84
N TYR A 373 16.46 -9.47 -11.84
CA TYR A 373 17.54 -8.51 -12.00
C TYR A 373 16.98 -7.12 -12.32
N VAL A 374 17.37 -6.12 -11.52
CA VAL A 374 17.09 -4.70 -11.75
C VAL A 374 18.44 -4.02 -12.04
N PRO A 375 18.64 -3.50 -13.26
CA PRO A 375 19.92 -2.89 -13.64
C PRO A 375 20.22 -1.64 -12.82
N ASP A 376 21.50 -1.30 -12.71
CA ASP A 376 21.91 -0.04 -12.09
C ASP A 376 21.30 1.15 -12.84
N PRO A 377 20.81 2.18 -12.12
CA PRO A 377 20.28 3.38 -12.77
C PRO A 377 21.38 4.06 -13.58
N ASN A 378 20.99 4.78 -14.63
CA ASN A 378 21.91 5.62 -15.39
C ASN A 378 22.71 6.51 -14.40
N PRO A 379 24.06 6.49 -14.44
CA PRO A 379 24.90 7.27 -13.51
C PRO A 379 24.63 8.78 -13.51
N LEU A 380 24.02 9.32 -14.57
CA LEU A 380 23.60 10.72 -14.67
C LEU A 380 22.29 11.02 -13.92
N HIS A 381 21.54 9.99 -13.51
CA HIS A 381 20.21 10.10 -12.91
C HIS A 381 20.10 9.23 -11.64
N ILE A 382 21.11 9.29 -10.78
CA ILE A 382 21.15 8.50 -9.55
C ILE A 382 20.42 9.19 -8.40
N ASN A 383 19.73 8.43 -7.56
CA ASN A 383 19.43 8.82 -6.20
C ASN A 383 20.28 7.93 -5.29
N ARG A 384 21.23 8.52 -4.55
CA ARG A 384 22.23 7.76 -3.80
C ARG A 384 21.65 6.95 -2.65
N LEU A 385 20.45 7.28 -2.19
CA LEU A 385 19.71 6.49 -1.20
C LEU A 385 19.52 5.02 -1.63
N TYR A 386 19.50 4.74 -2.94
CA TYR A 386 19.16 3.42 -3.46
C TYR A 386 20.34 2.68 -4.12
N VAL A 387 21.54 3.25 -4.21
CA VAL A 387 22.66 2.68 -4.97
C VAL A 387 23.19 1.36 -4.39
N ASN A 388 23.04 1.14 -3.07
CA ASN A 388 23.47 -0.08 -2.37
C ASN A 388 22.31 -0.75 -1.61
N HIS A 389 21.07 -0.56 -2.07
CA HIS A 389 19.90 -1.11 -1.40
C HIS A 389 19.83 -2.64 -1.61
N PRO A 390 19.48 -3.44 -0.59
CA PRO A 390 19.44 -4.91 -0.67
C PRO A 390 18.49 -5.46 -1.75
N GLU A 391 17.50 -4.67 -2.16
CA GLU A 391 16.55 -5.01 -3.23
C GLU A 391 17.16 -4.96 -4.64
N ARG A 392 18.40 -4.50 -4.82
CA ARG A 392 19.10 -4.48 -6.12
C ARG A 392 20.09 -5.63 -6.21
N ARG A 393 19.64 -6.78 -6.70
CA ARG A 393 20.51 -7.93 -7.01
C ARG A 393 21.46 -7.60 -8.17
N LYS A 394 22.73 -8.00 -8.06
CA LYS A 394 23.78 -7.76 -9.08
C LYS A 394 24.21 -9.07 -9.73
N GLU A 395 24.15 -9.14 -11.06
CA GLU A 395 25.26 -9.60 -11.91
C GLU A 395 25.09 -9.11 -13.37
N ASP A 396 26.24 -8.87 -14.02
CA ASP A 396 26.51 -8.52 -15.43
C ASP A 396 26.00 -7.23 -16.11
N ASN A 397 25.46 -6.24 -15.40
CA ASN A 397 25.41 -4.80 -15.79
C ASN A 397 24.95 -4.44 -17.23
N THR A 398 24.26 -5.34 -17.92
CA THR A 398 23.79 -5.11 -19.30
C THR A 398 22.29 -4.87 -19.32
N HIS A 399 21.91 -3.72 -19.87
CA HIS A 399 20.52 -3.38 -20.12
C HIS A 399 20.19 -3.67 -21.59
N HIS A 400 19.32 -4.64 -21.84
CA HIS A 400 18.71 -4.85 -23.14
C HIS A 400 17.19 -4.76 -22.98
N GLY A 401 16.57 -3.79 -23.65
CA GLY A 401 15.14 -3.87 -23.92
C GLY A 401 14.92 -5.07 -24.85
N THR A 402 14.07 -6.01 -24.46
CA THR A 402 14.04 -7.34 -25.09
C THR A 402 12.63 -7.83 -25.35
N THR A 403 12.43 -8.37 -26.55
CA THR A 403 11.65 -9.59 -26.70
C THR A 403 12.34 -10.67 -25.87
N TRP A 404 11.71 -11.13 -24.80
CA TRP A 404 12.23 -12.24 -24.02
C TRP A 404 11.98 -13.53 -24.79
N GLN A 405 13.05 -14.18 -25.24
CA GLN A 405 12.94 -15.51 -25.84
C GLN A 405 13.19 -16.56 -24.76
N ILE A 406 12.11 -17.10 -24.21
CA ILE A 406 12.18 -18.24 -23.28
C ILE A 406 12.32 -19.51 -24.11
N LYS A 407 13.51 -20.14 -24.06
CA LYS A 407 13.75 -21.47 -24.64
C LYS A 407 13.83 -22.48 -23.51
N PHE A 408 12.97 -23.48 -23.57
CA PHE A 408 12.97 -24.59 -22.62
C PHE A 408 12.82 -25.90 -23.38
N ASN A 409 13.36 -26.97 -22.80
CA ASN A 409 13.22 -28.31 -23.35
C ASN A 409 12.09 -29.03 -22.61
N LEU A 410 11.28 -29.78 -23.37
CA LEU A 410 10.34 -30.73 -22.82
C LEU A 410 10.76 -32.11 -23.30
N ASP A 411 11.08 -33.01 -22.37
CA ASP A 411 11.48 -34.38 -22.70
C ASP A 411 10.33 -35.15 -23.37
N HIS A 412 9.09 -34.84 -22.97
CA HIS A 412 7.88 -35.40 -23.53
C HIS A 412 6.81 -34.32 -23.75
N LEU A 413 6.37 -34.16 -25.00
CA LEU A 413 5.23 -33.30 -25.36
C LEU A 413 4.03 -34.16 -25.72
N ASP A 414 3.00 -34.12 -24.88
CA ASP A 414 1.71 -34.74 -25.17
C ASP A 414 0.86 -33.81 -26.03
N ARG A 415 0.82 -34.11 -27.33
CA ARG A 415 0.09 -33.30 -28.32
C ARG A 415 -1.43 -33.41 -28.18
N SER A 416 -1.94 -34.32 -27.35
CA SER A 416 -3.38 -34.48 -27.13
C SER A 416 -3.93 -33.60 -26.00
N ASN A 417 -3.04 -33.00 -25.20
CA ASN A 417 -3.41 -32.17 -24.06
C ASN A 417 -3.26 -30.66 -24.34
N ALA A 418 -4.02 -29.87 -23.59
CA ALA A 418 -3.91 -28.42 -23.58
C ALA A 418 -2.84 -27.97 -22.57
N TYR A 419 -2.12 -26.90 -22.91
CA TYR A 419 -1.10 -26.30 -22.06
C TYR A 419 -1.46 -24.84 -21.79
N LYS A 420 -1.28 -24.37 -20.56
CA LYS A 420 -1.56 -22.98 -20.18
C LYS A 420 -0.25 -22.25 -19.87
N LEU A 421 0.01 -21.17 -20.59
CA LEU A 421 1.01 -20.18 -20.21
C LEU A 421 0.36 -19.13 -19.32
N ARG A 422 0.91 -18.90 -18.14
CA ARG A 422 0.49 -17.83 -17.24
C ARG A 422 1.61 -16.81 -17.13
N VAL A 423 1.27 -15.55 -17.36
CA VAL A 423 2.18 -14.42 -17.17
C VAL A 423 1.55 -13.47 -16.16
N ALA A 424 2.24 -13.28 -15.04
CA ALA A 424 1.86 -12.31 -14.00
C ALA A 424 2.85 -11.14 -14.05
N ILE A 425 2.33 -9.92 -13.94
CA ILE A 425 3.14 -8.70 -14.00
C ILE A 425 2.83 -7.89 -12.74
N ALA A 426 3.87 -7.50 -11.98
CA ALA A 426 3.70 -6.73 -10.76
C ALA A 426 3.17 -5.30 -11.03
N SER A 427 3.60 -4.67 -12.12
CA SER A 427 3.09 -3.38 -12.61
C SER A 427 3.44 -3.18 -14.08
N ALA A 428 2.63 -2.42 -14.80
CA ALA A 428 2.97 -1.96 -16.14
C ALA A 428 2.47 -0.54 -16.39
N THR A 429 3.25 0.22 -17.15
CA THR A 429 2.91 1.56 -17.64
C THR A 429 3.11 1.54 -19.16
N LEU A 430 2.06 1.83 -19.94
CA LEU A 430 2.13 1.89 -21.40
C LEU A 430 2.68 0.61 -22.07
N ALA A 431 2.35 -0.57 -21.55
CA ALA A 431 2.80 -1.85 -22.10
C ALA A 431 1.70 -2.59 -22.86
N GLU A 432 2.07 -3.19 -23.99
CA GLU A 432 1.32 -4.27 -24.63
C GLU A 432 2.15 -5.55 -24.52
N LEU A 433 1.67 -6.54 -23.76
CA LEU A 433 2.27 -7.87 -23.74
C LEU A 433 1.68 -8.68 -24.88
N GLN A 434 2.53 -9.14 -25.79
CA GLN A 434 2.19 -10.11 -26.83
C GLN A 434 3.00 -11.39 -26.58
N CYS A 435 2.32 -12.53 -26.58
CA CYS A 435 2.95 -13.84 -26.51
C CYS A 435 2.78 -14.51 -27.87
N GLU A 436 3.89 -14.89 -28.50
CA GLU A 436 3.89 -15.58 -29.79
C GLU A 436 4.49 -16.97 -29.62
N HIS A 437 3.83 -18.00 -30.15
CA HIS A 437 4.37 -19.35 -30.19
C HIS A 437 4.88 -19.65 -31.61
N PRO A 438 6.06 -20.28 -31.78
CA PRO A 438 6.70 -20.45 -33.10
C PRO A 438 5.91 -21.25 -34.17
N ARG A 439 4.70 -21.76 -33.87
CA ARG A 439 3.82 -22.37 -34.89
C ARG A 439 2.98 -21.33 -35.66
N ASP A 440 2.89 -20.10 -35.17
CA ASP A 440 2.06 -19.05 -35.79
C ASP A 440 2.67 -18.47 -37.08
N TYR A 441 3.93 -18.81 -37.38
CA TYR A 441 4.60 -18.46 -38.64
C TYR A 441 4.34 -19.45 -39.79
N ALA A 442 3.78 -20.64 -39.52
CA ALA A 442 3.55 -21.66 -40.55
C ALA A 442 2.21 -21.46 -41.27
N GLY A 443 2.04 -20.29 -41.90
CA GLY A 443 0.94 -19.99 -42.80
C GLY A 443 1.03 -20.79 -44.12
N GLY A 444 0.62 -22.05 -44.06
CA GLY A 444 0.42 -22.94 -45.21
C GLY A 444 -0.78 -23.85 -45.00
N ARG A 445 -1.99 -23.28 -45.13
CA ARG A 445 -3.33 -23.94 -45.25
C ARG A 445 -3.59 -25.17 -44.37
N GLY A 446 -4.30 -24.95 -43.27
CA GLY A 446 -5.04 -26.00 -42.57
C GLY A 446 -5.91 -25.41 -41.46
N LYS A 447 -7.20 -25.22 -41.73
CA LYS A 447 -8.19 -24.79 -40.74
C LYS A 447 -8.39 -25.89 -39.70
N HIS A 448 -8.15 -25.62 -38.41
CA HIS A 448 -8.99 -26.00 -37.27
C HIS A 448 -8.59 -25.13 -36.06
N PRO A 449 -9.53 -24.50 -35.33
CA PRO A 449 -9.18 -23.64 -34.20
C PRO A 449 -8.84 -24.48 -32.97
N VAL A 450 -7.66 -24.26 -32.39
CA VAL A 450 -7.37 -24.62 -31.00
C VAL A 450 -7.91 -23.48 -30.14
N PRO A 451 -8.69 -23.74 -29.07
CA PRO A 451 -9.07 -22.69 -28.15
C PRO A 451 -7.88 -22.39 -27.23
N ASP A 452 -7.07 -21.40 -27.60
CA ASP A 452 -6.12 -20.77 -26.68
C ASP A 452 -6.89 -19.89 -25.70
N SER A 453 -7.03 -20.34 -24.46
CA SER A 453 -7.40 -19.46 -23.34
C SER A 453 -6.13 -18.89 -22.73
N THR A 454 -5.58 -17.84 -23.34
CA THR A 454 -4.53 -17.03 -22.72
C THR A 454 -5.18 -16.14 -21.67
N GLU A 455 -5.09 -16.55 -20.41
CA GLU A 455 -5.53 -15.71 -19.30
C GLU A 455 -4.38 -14.78 -18.90
N VAL A 456 -4.35 -13.60 -19.50
CA VAL A 456 -3.46 -12.51 -19.07
C VAL A 456 -4.12 -11.86 -17.85
N GLN A 457 -3.54 -12.06 -16.66
CA GLN A 457 -3.84 -11.17 -15.54
C GLN A 457 -3.18 -9.83 -15.85
N ARG A 458 -3.98 -8.91 -16.42
CA ARG A 458 -3.52 -7.58 -16.79
C ARG A 458 -3.14 -6.79 -15.53
N PRO A 459 -1.96 -6.17 -15.48
CA PRO A 459 -1.69 -5.12 -14.49
C PRO A 459 -2.58 -3.90 -14.75
N LEU A 460 -2.98 -3.25 -13.66
CA LEU A 460 -3.86 -2.08 -13.64
C LEU A 460 -3.04 -0.81 -13.88
N SER A 461 -2.84 -0.42 -15.15
CA SER A 461 -2.84 1.01 -15.51
C SER A 461 -2.98 1.20 -17.03
N ARG A 462 -3.98 1.98 -17.44
CA ARG A 462 -3.94 2.75 -18.69
C ARG A 462 -4.00 4.21 -18.25
N ASP A 463 -2.84 4.78 -17.99
CA ASP A 463 -2.75 6.21 -17.74
C ASP A 463 -2.36 6.92 -19.04
N HIS A 464 -3.31 7.69 -19.57
CA HIS A 464 -2.98 8.92 -20.27
C HIS A 464 -2.73 9.96 -19.18
N VAL A 465 -1.48 10.41 -19.05
CA VAL A 465 -1.14 11.64 -18.33
C VAL A 465 -1.60 12.84 -19.15
#